data_AF-A0A4S1GAF8-F1
#
_entry.id   AF-A0A4S1GAF8-F1
#
_cell.length_a   1.000
_cell.length_b   1.000
_cell.length_c   1.000
_cell.angle_alpha   90.00
_cell.angle_beta   90.00
_cell.angle_gamma   90.00
#
_symmetry.space_group_name_H-M   'P 1'
#
loop_
_entity.id
_entity.type
_entity.pdbx_description
1 polymer ?
#
loop_
_entity_poly.entity_id
_entity_poly.type
_entity_poly.pdbx_seq_one_letter_code
_entity_poly.pdbx_strand_id
1 'polypeptide(L)'
;IGLPYEPHYVDIGKNESWTPEFLSLNPNGKIPAIIDPNGPDGKPIGLFESGAILLYLSDKTGKLIPADPIRRYETIQWVFFQMAAIGPIFGQVGFFHKFAGREIADKRPLERYRDESRRLIGVLETRDRKST
;
A
#
# COMPACT_ATOMS: atom_id res chain seq x y z
N ILE A 1 -3.37 -12.43 10.62
CA ILE A 1 -4.42 -13.39 10.20
C ILE A 1 -4.08 -14.87 10.44
N GLY A 2 -2.84 -15.23 10.79
CA GLY A 2 -2.45 -16.59 11.17
C GLY A 2 -2.15 -17.53 9.99
N LEU A 3 -2.01 -16.99 8.78
CA LEU A 3 -1.57 -17.78 7.63
C LEU A 3 -0.05 -18.05 7.73
N PRO A 4 0.40 -19.29 7.52
CA PRO A 4 1.81 -19.58 7.29
C PRO A 4 2.30 -18.81 6.06
N TYR A 5 3.50 -18.24 6.14
CA TYR A 5 4.15 -17.55 5.03
C TYR A 5 5.66 -17.66 5.17
N GLU A 6 6.36 -17.59 4.04
CA GLU A 6 7.81 -17.52 3.98
C GLU A 6 8.23 -16.11 3.51
N PRO A 7 8.80 -15.26 4.39
CA PRO A 7 9.27 -13.96 3.97
C PRO A 7 10.58 -14.05 3.20
N HIS A 8 10.62 -13.42 2.02
CA HIS A 8 11.85 -13.22 1.27
C HIS A 8 12.22 -11.73 1.32
N TYR A 9 13.41 -11.43 1.84
CA TYR A 9 13.93 -10.06 1.87
C TYR A 9 14.38 -9.63 0.46
N VAL A 10 14.00 -8.41 0.06
CA VAL A 10 14.39 -7.79 -1.21
C VAL A 10 15.08 -6.47 -0.90
N ASP A 11 16.38 -6.40 -1.18
CA ASP A 11 17.19 -5.21 -0.97
C ASP A 11 17.00 -4.21 -2.12
N ILE A 12 16.07 -3.27 -1.92
CA ILE A 12 15.80 -2.19 -2.89
C ILE A 12 17.00 -1.26 -3.08
N GLY A 13 17.92 -1.17 -2.10
CA GLY A 13 19.14 -0.37 -2.22
C GLY A 13 20.16 -0.98 -3.17
N LYS A 14 20.08 -2.30 -3.40
CA LYS A 14 20.88 -3.06 -4.37
C LYS A 14 20.15 -3.33 -5.69
N ASN A 15 19.00 -2.69 -5.90
CA ASN A 15 18.15 -2.91 -7.08
C ASN A 15 17.64 -4.35 -7.24
N GLU A 16 17.49 -5.11 -6.16
CA GLU A 16 17.01 -6.51 -6.25
C GLU A 16 15.56 -6.61 -6.76
N SER A 17 14.77 -5.54 -6.65
CA SER A 17 13.42 -5.48 -7.23
C SER A 17 13.38 -5.24 -8.74
N TRP A 18 14.55 -5.10 -9.39
CA TRP A 18 14.68 -4.87 -10.83
C TRP A 18 15.30 -6.07 -11.57
N THR A 19 15.55 -7.19 -10.89
CA THR A 19 16.05 -8.40 -11.53
C THR A 19 14.97 -9.05 -12.41
N PRO A 20 15.34 -9.78 -13.47
CA PRO A 20 14.37 -10.51 -14.30
C PRO A 20 13.46 -11.43 -13.48
N GLU A 21 13.99 -12.03 -12.42
CA GLU A 21 13.26 -12.94 -11.53
C GLU A 21 12.16 -12.20 -10.76
N PHE A 22 12.47 -11.05 -10.14
CA PHE A 22 11.46 -10.28 -9.43
C PHE A 22 10.42 -9.68 -10.39
N LEU A 23 10.89 -9.15 -11.54
CA LEU A 23 10.03 -8.54 -12.54
C LEU A 23 9.09 -9.56 -13.21
N SER A 24 9.45 -10.84 -13.23
CA SER A 24 8.55 -11.92 -13.67
C SER A 24 7.28 -12.04 -12.81
N LEU A 25 7.37 -11.64 -11.53
CA LEU A 25 6.23 -11.59 -10.61
C LEU A 25 5.59 -10.20 -10.57
N ASN A 26 6.40 -9.14 -10.45
CA ASN A 26 5.91 -7.77 -10.41
C ASN A 26 6.63 -6.87 -11.43
N PRO A 27 6.02 -6.57 -12.58
CA PRO A 27 6.63 -5.72 -13.59
C PRO A 27 6.78 -4.24 -13.15
N ASN A 28 6.11 -3.81 -12.08
CA ASN A 28 6.27 -2.48 -11.49
C ASN A 28 7.56 -2.34 -10.65
N GLY A 29 8.28 -3.44 -10.38
CA GLY A 29 9.56 -3.42 -9.68
C GLY A 29 9.50 -2.91 -8.23
N LYS A 30 8.32 -3.03 -7.57
CA LYS A 30 8.08 -2.56 -6.20
C LYS A 30 7.67 -3.68 -5.28
N ILE A 31 8.06 -3.59 -4.01
CA ILE A 31 7.48 -4.42 -2.94
C ILE A 31 6.19 -3.77 -2.40
N PRO A 32 5.26 -4.55 -1.82
CA PRO A 32 5.27 -6.00 -1.70
C PRO A 32 4.76 -6.73 -2.96
N ALA A 33 5.17 -7.99 -3.09
CA ALA A 33 4.60 -8.99 -3.99
C ALA A 33 4.54 -10.33 -3.26
N ILE A 34 3.58 -11.19 -3.61
CA ILE A 34 3.39 -12.52 -3.00
C ILE A 34 3.13 -13.57 -4.08
N ILE A 35 3.42 -14.82 -3.72
CA ILE A 35 2.92 -16.00 -4.42
C ILE A 35 2.16 -16.82 -3.40
N ASP A 36 0.88 -17.09 -3.66
CA ASP A 36 0.12 -18.06 -2.88
C ASP A 36 0.06 -19.38 -3.67
N PRO A 37 0.74 -20.45 -3.21
CA PRO A 37 0.72 -21.75 -3.90
C PRO A 37 -0.65 -22.42 -3.83
N ASN A 38 -1.49 -22.03 -2.87
CA ASN A 38 -2.82 -22.59 -2.61
C ASN A 38 -3.90 -21.55 -2.94
N GLY A 39 -3.79 -20.89 -4.10
CA GLY A 39 -4.74 -19.89 -4.56
C GLY A 39 -6.13 -20.46 -4.91
N PRO A 40 -6.99 -19.65 -5.55
CA PRO A 40 -8.33 -20.09 -5.98
C PRO A 40 -8.27 -21.40 -6.77
N ASP A 41 -9.19 -22.31 -6.50
CA ASP A 41 -9.26 -23.65 -7.09
C ASP A 41 -7.98 -24.50 -6.90
N GLY A 42 -7.18 -24.20 -5.86
CA GLY A 42 -5.92 -24.90 -5.56
C GLY A 42 -4.78 -24.57 -6.52
N LYS A 43 -4.90 -23.50 -7.31
CA LYS A 43 -3.87 -23.08 -8.28
C LYS A 43 -3.01 -21.95 -7.72
N PRO A 44 -1.69 -21.95 -8.00
CA PRO A 44 -0.83 -20.84 -7.61
C PRO A 44 -1.28 -19.52 -8.23
N ILE A 45 -1.19 -18.44 -7.45
CA ILE A 45 -1.41 -17.07 -7.92
C ILE A 45 -0.31 -16.14 -7.44
N GLY A 46 0.26 -15.37 -8.35
CA GLY A 46 1.17 -14.26 -8.06
C GLY A 46 0.41 -12.94 -8.00
N LEU A 47 0.66 -12.13 -6.98
CA LEU A 47 0.04 -10.81 -6.82
C LEU A 47 1.06 -9.77 -6.41
N PHE A 48 0.92 -8.58 -6.97
CA PHE A 48 1.57 -7.34 -6.52
C PHE A 48 0.49 -6.28 -6.26
N GLU A 49 0.90 -5.09 -5.81
CA GLU A 49 0.04 -4.05 -5.22
C GLU A 49 -0.51 -4.43 -3.84
N SER A 50 -0.09 -3.70 -2.80
CA SER A 50 -0.44 -3.98 -1.41
C SER A 50 -1.96 -3.97 -1.17
N GLY A 51 -2.70 -3.07 -1.80
CA GLY A 51 -4.16 -3.03 -1.71
C GLY A 51 -4.83 -4.29 -2.27
N ALA A 52 -4.37 -4.77 -3.43
CA ALA A 52 -4.89 -6.00 -4.04
C ALA A 52 -4.56 -7.23 -3.18
N ILE A 53 -3.34 -7.29 -2.63
CA ILE A 53 -2.92 -8.34 -1.69
C ILE A 53 -3.79 -8.35 -0.43
N LEU A 54 -4.08 -7.19 0.16
CA LEU A 54 -4.94 -7.10 1.34
C LEU A 54 -6.36 -7.60 1.07
N LEU A 55 -6.95 -7.22 -0.06
CA LEU A 55 -8.28 -7.69 -0.46
C LEU A 55 -8.28 -9.20 -0.69
N TYR A 56 -7.29 -9.70 -1.43
CA TYR A 56 -7.10 -11.13 -1.65
C TYR A 56 -7.01 -11.94 -0.35
N LEU A 57 -6.17 -11.51 0.59
CA LEU A 57 -6.00 -12.20 1.87
C LEU A 57 -7.25 -12.12 2.75
N SER A 58 -7.98 -11.00 2.67
CA SER A 58 -9.24 -10.83 3.38
C SER A 58 -10.30 -11.79 2.85
N ASP A 59 -10.41 -11.93 1.52
CA ASP A 59 -11.35 -12.84 0.87
C ASP A 59 -10.97 -14.31 1.08
N LYS A 60 -9.67 -14.64 1.00
CA LYS A 60 -9.16 -15.99 1.27
C LYS A 60 -9.49 -16.46 2.69
N THR A 61 -9.46 -15.55 3.67
CA THR A 61 -9.59 -15.91 5.08
C THR A 61 -10.95 -15.58 5.70
N GLY A 62 -11.78 -14.78 5.03
CA GLY A 62 -13.01 -14.23 5.60
C GLY A 62 -12.76 -13.30 6.79
N LYS A 63 -11.56 -12.71 6.90
CA LYS A 63 -11.15 -11.84 8.03
C LYS A 63 -10.88 -10.42 7.55
N LEU A 64 -10.87 -9.47 8.50
CA LEU A 64 -10.45 -8.07 8.33
C LEU A 64 -11.32 -7.19 7.42
N ILE A 65 -12.29 -7.76 6.72
CA ILE A 65 -13.30 -7.03 5.95
C ILE A 65 -14.70 -7.49 6.36
N PRO A 66 -15.66 -6.57 6.59
CA PRO A 66 -17.04 -6.94 6.93
C PRO A 66 -17.70 -7.76 5.81
N ALA A 67 -18.55 -8.72 6.19
CA ALA A 67 -19.39 -9.46 5.25
C ALA A 67 -20.62 -8.65 4.78
N ASP A 68 -21.06 -7.69 5.60
CA ASP A 68 -22.11 -6.74 5.22
C ASP A 68 -21.69 -5.96 3.97
N PRO A 69 -22.47 -5.98 2.86
CA PRO A 69 -22.07 -5.35 1.61
C PRO A 69 -21.79 -3.85 1.74
N ILE A 70 -22.58 -3.11 2.52
CA ILE A 70 -22.41 -1.66 2.69
C ILE A 70 -21.07 -1.39 3.37
N ARG A 71 -20.82 -2.02 4.52
CA ARG A 71 -19.57 -1.85 5.28
C ARG A 71 -18.35 -2.41 4.55
N ARG A 72 -18.52 -3.43 3.72
CA ARG A 72 -17.45 -3.93 2.83
C ARG A 72 -17.00 -2.85 1.87
N TYR A 73 -17.94 -2.21 1.16
CA TYR A 73 -17.59 -1.15 0.21
C TYR A 73 -17.06 0.10 0.90
N GLU A 74 -17.56 0.46 2.09
CA GLU A 74 -16.95 1.52 2.89
C GLU A 74 -15.50 1.19 3.26
N THR A 75 -15.21 -0.05 3.65
CA THR A 75 -13.85 -0.50 3.96
C THR A 75 -12.94 -0.40 2.74
N ILE A 76 -13.41 -0.89 1.59
CA ILE A 76 -12.70 -0.81 0.31
C ILE A 76 -12.44 0.65 -0.06
N GLN A 77 -13.42 1.54 0.09
CA GLN A 77 -13.26 2.98 -0.17
C GLN A 77 -12.08 3.56 0.62
N TRP A 78 -11.95 3.21 1.91
CA TRP A 78 -10.83 3.68 2.74
C TRP A 78 -9.48 3.06 2.35
N VAL A 79 -9.46 1.78 1.91
CA VAL A 79 -8.25 1.18 1.34
C VAL A 79 -7.82 1.92 0.07
N PHE A 80 -8.75 2.21 -0.84
CA PHE A 80 -8.45 2.96 -2.06
C PHE A 80 -8.03 4.41 -1.77
N PHE A 81 -8.65 5.07 -0.78
CA PHE A 81 -8.20 6.37 -0.30
C PHE A 81 -6.75 6.32 0.18
N GLN A 82 -6.37 5.29 0.94
CA GLN A 82 -4.99 5.11 1.39
C GLN A 82 -4.04 4.90 0.21
N MET A 83 -4.38 4.01 -0.73
CA MET A 83 -3.55 3.67 -1.89
C MET A 83 -3.37 4.85 -2.85
N ALA A 84 -4.43 5.64 -3.10
CA ALA A 84 -4.40 6.72 -4.09
C ALA A 84 -3.95 8.07 -3.52
N ALA A 85 -4.16 8.32 -2.21
CA ALA A 85 -3.86 9.60 -1.60
C ALA A 85 -2.78 9.51 -0.53
N ILE A 86 -3.03 8.77 0.56
CA ILE A 86 -2.12 8.76 1.72
C ILE A 86 -0.73 8.29 1.34
N GLY A 87 -0.61 7.10 0.74
CA GLY A 87 0.68 6.50 0.39
C GLY A 87 1.51 7.40 -0.53
N PRO A 88 0.97 7.78 -1.71
CA PRO A 88 1.70 8.63 -2.67
C PRO A 88 2.11 9.98 -2.09
N ILE A 89 1.19 10.70 -1.42
CA ILE A 89 1.46 12.06 -0.91
C ILE A 89 2.47 12.03 0.23
N PHE A 90 2.35 11.08 1.17
CA PHE A 90 3.30 11.00 2.28
C PHE A 90 4.69 10.57 1.79
N GLY A 91 4.76 9.73 0.77
CA GLY A 91 6.01 9.41 0.07
C GLY A 91 6.69 10.66 -0.50
N GLN A 92 5.93 11.59 -1.09
CA GLN A 92 6.48 12.86 -1.57
C GLN A 92 7.00 13.74 -0.43
N VAL A 93 6.28 13.83 0.69
CA VAL A 93 6.80 14.52 1.88
C VAL A 93 8.12 13.89 2.32
N GLY A 94 8.21 12.55 2.38
CA GLY A 94 9.44 11.84 2.68
C GLY A 94 10.58 12.23 1.74
N PHE A 95 10.34 12.29 0.43
CA PHE A 95 11.35 12.68 -0.55
C PHE A 95 11.86 14.11 -0.36
N PHE A 96 10.96 15.09 -0.26
CA PHE A 96 11.31 16.51 -0.17
C PHE A 96 11.74 16.97 1.24
N HIS A 97 11.48 16.18 2.27
CA HIS A 97 11.86 16.50 3.64
C HIS A 97 13.09 15.71 4.13
N LYS A 98 13.16 14.41 3.82
CA LYS A 98 14.14 13.48 4.41
C LYS A 98 15.21 13.00 3.43
N PHE A 99 14.83 12.74 2.18
CA PHE A 99 15.76 12.22 1.17
C PHE A 99 16.35 13.34 0.31
N ALA A 100 16.85 13.01 -0.88
CA ALA A 100 17.58 13.92 -1.76
C ALA A 100 16.82 15.22 -2.05
N GLY A 101 15.48 15.18 -2.11
CA GLY A 101 14.66 16.37 -2.33
C GLY A 101 14.80 17.45 -1.24
N ARG A 102 15.32 17.13 -0.05
CA ARG A 102 15.56 18.12 1.01
C ARG A 102 16.60 19.17 0.64
N GLU A 103 17.54 18.81 -0.23
CA GLU A 103 18.64 19.66 -0.69
C GLU A 103 18.17 20.70 -1.73
N ILE A 104 16.94 20.55 -2.27
CA ILE A 104 16.35 21.52 -3.19
C ILE A 104 16.08 22.82 -2.43
N ALA A 105 16.66 23.93 -2.89
CA ALA A 105 16.55 25.24 -2.24
C ALA A 105 15.11 25.78 -2.25
N ASP A 106 14.42 25.63 -3.38
CA ASP A 106 13.01 26.00 -3.51
C ASP A 106 12.11 25.05 -2.71
N LYS A 107 11.43 25.57 -1.69
CA LYS A 107 10.58 24.79 -0.78
C LYS A 107 9.13 24.67 -1.23
N ARG A 108 8.72 25.30 -2.33
CA ARG A 108 7.35 25.19 -2.86
C ARG A 108 6.88 23.74 -3.05
N PRO A 109 7.71 22.79 -3.56
CA PRO A 109 7.31 21.38 -3.63
C PRO A 109 7.06 20.77 -2.25
N LEU A 110 7.96 20.99 -1.29
CA LEU A 110 7.79 20.48 0.08
C LEU A 110 6.53 21.03 0.73
N GLU A 111 6.29 22.34 0.62
CA GLU A 111 5.11 23.01 1.18
C GLU A 111 3.82 22.44 0.61
N ARG A 112 3.76 22.26 -0.72
CA ARG A 112 2.62 21.63 -1.40
C ARG A 112 2.28 20.26 -0.81
N TYR A 113 3.26 19.36 -0.69
CA TYR A 113 3.00 18.00 -0.19
C TYR A 113 2.75 17.97 1.31
N ARG A 114 3.41 18.85 2.09
CA ARG A 114 3.15 19.00 3.52
C ARG A 114 1.70 19.42 3.77
N ASP A 115 1.21 20.41 3.03
CA ASP A 115 -0.12 20.96 3.27
C ASP A 115 -1.21 19.99 2.79
N GLU A 116 -0.96 19.25 1.69
CA GLU A 116 -1.84 18.14 1.30
C GLU A 116 -1.83 16.99 2.33
N SER A 117 -0.67 16.63 2.88
CA SER A 117 -0.62 15.64 3.97
C SER A 117 -1.43 16.06 5.18
N ARG A 118 -1.35 17.34 5.58
CA ARG A 118 -2.18 17.89 6.67
C ARG A 118 -3.67 17.79 6.36
N ARG A 119 -4.07 18.11 5.14
CA ARG A 119 -5.47 17.98 4.69
C ARG A 119 -5.94 16.52 4.79
N LEU A 120 -5.14 15.57 4.33
CA LEU A 120 -5.46 14.15 4.38
C LEU A 120 -5.57 13.61 5.81
N ILE A 121 -4.68 14.05 6.72
CA ILE A 121 -4.80 13.75 8.15
C ILE A 121 -6.11 14.32 8.71
N GLY A 122 -6.49 15.54 8.32
CA GLY A 122 -7.78 16.13 8.71
C GLY A 122 -9.00 15.33 8.24
N VAL A 123 -8.92 14.67 7.08
CA VAL A 123 -9.98 13.76 6.61
C VAL A 123 -10.08 12.52 7.52
N LEU A 124 -8.94 11.93 7.91
CA LEU A 124 -8.90 10.78 8.82
C LEU A 124 -9.45 11.15 10.20
N GLU A 125 -8.99 12.26 10.79
CA GLU A 125 -9.45 12.75 12.10
C GLU A 125 -10.96 13.00 12.12
N THR A 126 -11.51 13.56 11.04
CA THR A 126 -12.95 13.81 10.92
C THR A 126 -13.75 12.51 10.85
N ARG A 127 -13.19 11.45 10.27
CA ARG A 127 -13.82 10.12 10.24
C ARG A 127 -13.81 9.48 11.62
N ASP A 128 -12.66 9.47 12.30
CA ASP A 128 -12.51 8.80 13.61
C ASP A 128 -13.44 9.41 14.66
N ARG A 129 -13.56 10.74 14.70
CA ARG A 129 -14.50 11.44 15.58
C ARG A 129 -15.98 11.15 15.31
N LYS A 130 -16.34 10.64 14.13
CA LYS A 130 -17.72 10.23 13.78
C LYS A 130 -17.97 8.74 14.04
N SER A 131 -16.92 7.98 14.33
CA SER A 131 -16.98 6.53 14.60
C SER A 131 -16.95 6.19 16.09
N THR A 132 -16.83 7.20 16.95
CA THR A 132 -17.06 7.16 18.41
C THR A 132 -18.45 7.70 18.74
#